data_AF-A0A2A5WZK5-F1
#
_entry.id   AF-A0A2A5WZK5-F1
#
_cell.length_a   1.000
_cell.length_b   1.000
_cell.length_c   1.000
_cell.angle_alpha   90.00
_cell.angle_beta   90.00
_cell.angle_gamma   90.00
#
_symmetry.space_group_name_H-M   'P 1'
#
loop_
_entity.id
_entity.type
_entity.pdbx_description
1 polymer ?
#
loop_
_entity_poly.entity_id
_entity_poly.type
_entity_poly.pdbx_seq_one_letter_code
_entity_poly.pdbx_strand_id
1 'polypeptide(L)' 'MPSRLSQQEALSFLLTHLVVERQISFEMNQMTPFKLLSLATEAEETANGTDGAIPHEVIEQLAAQLETGQNS' A
#
# COMPACT_ATOMS: atom_id res chain seq x y z
N MET A 1 18.06 -4.24 -15.11
CA MET A 1 16.74 -3.57 -15.17
C MET A 1 16.31 -3.37 -13.73
N PRO A 2 15.99 -2.16 -13.26
CA PRO A 2 15.32 -2.03 -11.96
C PRO A 2 14.05 -2.87 -12.04
N SER A 3 13.89 -3.81 -11.12
CA SER A 3 12.69 -4.64 -11.04
C SER A 3 11.52 -3.70 -10.80
N ARG A 4 10.59 -3.65 -11.76
CA ARG A 4 9.33 -2.91 -11.62
C ARG A 4 8.56 -3.50 -10.45
N LEU A 5 8.03 -2.64 -9.59
CA LEU A 5 7.18 -3.06 -8.49
C LEU A 5 5.91 -3.69 -9.08
N SER A 6 5.53 -4.89 -8.66
CA SER A 6 4.24 -5.49 -9.02
C SER A 6 3.16 -5.19 -7.97
N GLN A 7 1.88 -5.26 -8.35
CA GLN A 7 0.75 -5.16 -7.41
C GLN A 7 0.90 -6.11 -6.21
N GLN A 8 1.36 -7.33 -6.44
CA GLN A 8 1.49 -8.34 -5.38
C GLN A 8 2.60 -7.99 -4.39
N GLU A 9 3.72 -7.46 -4.88
CA GLU A 9 4.79 -6.94 -4.03
C GLU A 9 4.31 -5.71 -3.26
N ALA A 10 3.66 -4.78 -3.94
CA ALA A 10 3.07 -3.59 -3.32
C ALA A 10 2.09 -3.94 -2.19
N LEU A 11 1.21 -4.92 -2.42
CA LEU A 11 0.26 -5.42 -1.42
C LEU A 11 0.99 -6.06 -0.23
N SER A 12 2.04 -6.84 -0.49
CA SER A 12 2.83 -7.49 0.57
C SER A 12 3.53 -6.45 1.46
N PHE A 13 4.07 -5.39 0.85
CA PHE A 13 4.66 -4.26 1.58
C PHE A 13 3.61 -3.48 2.37
N LEU A 14 2.47 -3.15 1.75
CA LEU A 14 1.33 -2.50 2.43
C LEU A 14 0.91 -3.25 3.68
N LEU A 15 0.73 -4.57 3.58
CA LEU A 15 0.33 -5.41 4.71
C LEU A 15 1.44 -5.49 5.78
N THR A 16 2.71 -5.55 5.38
CA THR A 16 3.83 -5.54 6.32
C THR A 16 3.85 -4.23 7.11
N HIS A 17 3.80 -3.10 6.41
CA HIS A 17 3.79 -1.79 7.04
C HIS A 17 2.58 -1.62 7.98
N LEU A 18 1.37 -1.84 7.47
CA LEU A 18 0.15 -1.59 8.23
C LEU A 18 -0.02 -2.58 9.40
N VAL A 19 0.11 -3.89 9.17
CA VAL A 19 -0.18 -4.91 10.19
C VAL A 19 1.00 -5.14 11.13
N VAL A 20 2.21 -5.28 10.58
CA VAL A 20 3.38 -5.68 11.37
C VAL A 20 4.03 -4.48 12.02
N GLU A 21 4.28 -3.40 11.28
CA GLU A 21 5.01 -2.24 11.80
C GLU A 21 4.10 -1.28 12.56
N ARG A 22 2.92 -0.97 12.00
CA ARG A 22 1.97 -0.01 12.57
C ARG A 22 0.94 -0.65 13.50
N GLN A 23 0.89 -1.98 13.57
CA GLN A 23 -0.03 -2.75 14.43
C GLN A 23 -1.51 -2.42 14.16
N ILE A 24 -1.84 -2.05 12.92
CA ILE A 24 -3.20 -1.76 12.51
C ILE A 24 -3.94 -3.08 12.33
N SER A 25 -5.03 -3.21 13.08
CA SER A 25 -5.96 -4.32 12.93
C SER A 25 -6.97 -4.00 11.83
N PHE A 26 -7.29 -5.00 11.01
CA PHE A 26 -8.32 -4.88 9.99
C PHE A 26 -9.50 -5.77 10.32
N GLU A 27 -10.70 -5.20 10.25
CA GLU A 27 -11.89 -6.03 10.12
C GLU A 27 -11.97 -6.53 8.68
N MET A 28 -12.03 -7.86 8.55
CA MET A 28 -12.13 -8.53 7.26
C MET A 28 -13.59 -8.49 6.77
N ASN A 29 -14.02 -7.30 6.37
CA ASN A 29 -15.26 -7.07 5.65
C ASN A 29 -14.97 -6.95 4.13
N GLN A 30 -16.00 -6.79 3.29
CA GLN A 30 -15.82 -6.75 1.84
C GLN A 30 -15.05 -5.50 1.35
N MET A 31 -15.05 -4.40 2.11
CA MET A 31 -14.43 -3.14 1.71
C MET A 31 -12.92 -3.11 1.98
N THR A 32 -12.45 -3.76 3.04
CA THR A 32 -11.03 -3.73 3.43
C THR A 32 -10.12 -4.33 2.33
N PRO A 33 -10.38 -5.55 1.80
CA PRO A 33 -9.58 -6.12 0.71
C PRO A 33 -9.63 -5.27 -0.56
N PHE A 34 -10.80 -4.71 -0.89
CA PHE A 34 -10.93 -3.83 -2.06
C PHE A 34 -10.05 -2.59 -1.96
N LYS A 35 -10.04 -1.92 -0.79
CA LYS A 35 -9.19 -0.74 -0.55
C LYS A 35 -7.70 -1.10 -0.61
N LEU A 36 -7.31 -2.21 0.00
CA LEU A 36 -5.91 -2.69 -0.01
C LEU A 36 -5.43 -3.00 -1.43
N LEU A 37 -6.24 -3.67 -2.24
CA LEU A 37 -5.92 -3.95 -3.64
C LEU A 37 -5.87 -2.68 -4.50
N SER A 38 -6.77 -1.73 -4.26
CA SER A 38 -6.77 -0.45 -4.97
C SER A 38 -5.48 0.33 -4.67
N LEU A 39 -5.08 0.43 -3.39
CA LEU A 39 -3.84 1.09 -2.99
C LEU A 39 -2.58 0.38 -3.51
N ALA A 40 -2.59 -0.95 -3.55
CA ALA A 40 -1.48 -1.71 -4.13
C ALA A 40 -1.32 -1.45 -5.65
N THR A 41 -2.43 -1.27 -6.35
CA THR A 41 -2.44 -0.91 -7.78
C THR A 41 -1.91 0.50 -7.98
N GLU A 42 -2.38 1.45 -7.18
CA GLU A 42 -1.92 2.85 -7.23
C GLU A 42 -0.42 2.96 -6.91
N ALA A 43 0.07 2.17 -5.94
CA ALA A 43 1.48 2.11 -5.59
C ALA A 43 2.33 1.56 -6.75
N GLU A 44 1.87 0.49 -7.42
CA GLU A 44 2.52 -0.05 -8.62
C GLU A 44 2.59 1.00 -9.73
N GLU A 45 1.47 1.63 -10.07
CA GLU A 45 1.39 2.62 -11.14
C GLU A 45 2.27 3.83 -10.84
N THR A 46 2.24 4.33 -9.61
CA THR A 46 2.99 5.51 -9.19
C THR A 46 4.49 5.25 -9.15
N ALA A 47 4.91 4.13 -8.55
CA ALA A 47 6.32 3.78 -8.43
C ALA A 47 6.96 3.44 -9.79
N ASN A 48 6.20 2.86 -10.71
CA ASN A 48 6.69 2.51 -12.04
C ASN A 48 6.56 3.66 -13.06
N GLY A 49 5.61 4.58 -12.86
CA GLY A 49 5.32 5.69 -13.77
C GLY A 49 6.09 6.98 -13.47
N THR A 50 6.69 7.09 -12.28
CA THR A 50 7.41 8.30 -11.84
C THR A 50 8.91 8.05 -11.82
N ASP A 51 9.66 8.79 -12.64
CA ASP A 51 11.12 8.68 -12.68
C ASP A 51 11.75 9.08 -11.33
N GLY A 52 12.54 8.18 -10.77
CA GLY A 52 13.20 8.37 -9.48
C GLY A 52 12.32 8.11 -8.25
N ALA A 53 11.07 7.66 -8.43
CA ALA A 53 10.24 7.26 -7.29
C ALA A 53 10.83 6.05 -6.57
N ILE A 54 10.82 6.11 -5.25
CA ILE A 54 11.29 5.05 -4.38
C ILE A 54 10.06 4.23 -3.94
N PRO A 55 9.97 2.93 -4.30
CA PRO A 55 8.76 2.13 -4.08
C PRO A 55 8.23 2.13 -2.64
N HIS A 56 9.11 1.99 -1.65
CA HIS A 56 8.69 1.95 -0.25
C HIS A 56 8.13 3.30 0.23
N GLU A 57 8.72 4.42 -0.18
CA GLU A 57 8.22 5.75 0.19
C GLU A 57 6.82 6.02 -0.39
N VAL A 58 6.58 5.60 -1.65
CA VAL A 58 5.27 5.69 -2.28
C VAL A 58 4.23 4.87 -1.51
N ILE A 59 4.59 3.64 -1.13
CA ILE A 59 3.71 2.74 -0.37
C ILE A 59 3.37 3.31 1.00
N GLU A 60 4.34 3.86 1.74
CA GLU A 60 4.11 4.47 3.05
C GLU A 60 3.18 5.68 2.96
N GLN A 61 3.35 6.55 1.95
CA GLN A 61 2.46 7.69 1.72
C GLN A 61 1.02 7.26 1.43
N LEU A 62 0.82 6.21 0.62
CA LEU A 62 -0.50 5.69 0.31
C LEU A 62 -1.13 4.97 1.51
N ALA A 63 -0.33 4.26 2.30
CA ALA A 63 -0.77 3.56 3.51
C ALA A 63 -1.38 4.53 4.55
N ALA A 64 -0.85 5.75 4.66
CA ALA A 64 -1.38 6.79 5.56
C ALA A 64 -2.86 7.13 5.31
N GLN A 65 -3.38 6.90 4.10
CA GLN A 65 -4.80 7.11 3.78
C GLN A 65 -5.72 6.13 4.52
N LEU A 66 -5.25 4.91 4.83
CA LEU A 66 -6.00 3.94 5.61
C LEU A 66 -5.95 4.22 7.11
N GLU A 67 -4.84 4.78 7.60
CA GLU A 67 -4.68 5.13 9.02
C GLU A 67 -5.66 6.23 9.45
N THR A 68 -5.83 7.23 8.60
CA THR A 68 -6.71 8.38 8.85
C THR A 68 -8.20 8.02 8.79
N GLY A 69 -8.56 7.00 8.00
CA GLY A 69 -9.95 6.53 7.86
C GLY A 69 -10.46 5.61 8.98
N GLN A 70 -9.61 5.15 9.90
CA GLN A 70 -10.02 4.32 11.04
C GLN A 70 -10.28 5.12 12.34
N ASN A 71 -9.88 6.39 12.38
CA ASN A 71 -10.04 7.29 13.55
C ASN A 71 -11.19 8.30 13.42
N SER A 72 -12.09 8.12 12.44
CA SER A 72 -13.25 9.00 12.20
C SER A 72 -14.57 8.27 12.45
#